data_AF-A0A7S3PGA0-F1
#
_entry.id   AF-A0A7S3PGA0-F1
#
_cell.length_a   1.000
_cell.length_b   1.000
_cell.length_c   1.000
_cell.angle_alpha   90.00
_cell.angle_beta   90.00
_cell.angle_gamma   90.00
#
_symmetry.space_group_name_H-M   'P 1'
#
loop_
_entity.id
_entity.type
_entity.pdbx_description
1 polymer ?
#
loop_
_entity_poly.entity_id
_entity_poly.type
_entity_poly.pdbx_seq_one_letter_code
_entity_poly.pdbx_strand_id
1 'polypeptide(L)'
;LLQQKRADNFVIVLQKRDDGAKRSLSNHQTLLAKLKTEFPLASFKVFNGHESMLETAKLHYSADLIIAPHGAGVSNTIFTSLNASVIEIHPAHSNMGEHPNWCYRSLCSRLDRPYKPIIADNGSAYSKPFKANVSAVIEEARKFVPERYHA
;
A
#
# COMPACT_ATOMS: atom_id res chain seq x y z
N LEU A 1 -10.82 11.08 23.70
CA LEU A 1 -11.34 9.71 23.44
C LEU A 1 -10.68 9.18 22.17
N LEU A 2 -10.12 7.96 22.22
CA LEU A 2 -9.29 7.29 21.20
C LEU A 2 -7.77 7.50 21.32
N GLN A 3 -7.20 7.15 22.49
CA GLN A 3 -5.80 6.74 22.60
C GLN A 3 -5.72 5.32 23.18
N GLN A 4 -6.14 4.33 22.39
CA GLN A 4 -5.76 2.95 22.63
C GLN A 4 -5.54 2.28 21.29
N LYS A 5 -4.37 2.54 20.69
CA LYS A 5 -3.86 1.65 19.66
C LYS A 5 -3.42 0.37 20.38
N ARG A 6 -4.01 -0.76 20.02
CA ARG A 6 -3.78 -2.07 20.64
C ARG A 6 -2.28 -2.37 20.66
N ALA A 7 -1.80 -2.78 21.83
CA ALA A 7 -0.50 -3.41 21.95
C ALA A 7 -0.46 -4.67 21.06
N ASP A 8 0.65 -4.83 20.34
CA ASP A 8 1.21 -6.09 19.84
C ASP A 8 0.95 -6.58 18.41
N ASN A 9 0.07 -5.98 17.61
CA ASN A 9 -0.17 -6.48 16.25
C ASN A 9 0.04 -5.42 15.17
N PHE A 10 1.08 -5.57 14.35
CA PHE A 10 1.38 -4.69 13.21
C PHE A 10 0.50 -5.08 12.02
N VAL A 11 -0.32 -4.16 11.53
CA VAL A 11 -1.31 -4.42 10.48
C VAL A 11 -0.83 -3.86 9.14
N ILE A 12 -0.64 -4.75 8.17
CA ILE A 12 -0.33 -4.41 6.79
C ILE A 12 -1.62 -4.50 5.97
N VAL A 13 -2.02 -3.39 5.37
CA VAL A 13 -3.12 -3.33 4.40
C VAL A 13 -2.55 -3.30 3.00
N LEU A 14 -2.78 -4.36 2.24
CA LEU A 14 -2.43 -4.44 0.82
C LEU A 14 -3.66 -4.07 -0.01
N GLN A 15 -3.58 -2.95 -0.73
CA GLN A 15 -4.67 -2.50 -1.60
C GLN A 15 -4.57 -3.17 -2.98
N LYS A 16 -5.73 -3.54 -3.52
CA LYS A 16 -5.89 -4.19 -4.81
C LYS A 16 -6.89 -3.40 -5.66
N ARG A 17 -6.67 -3.38 -6.97
CA ARG A 17 -7.70 -3.06 -7.96
C ARG A 17 -8.23 -4.36 -8.56
N ASP A 18 -9.45 -4.35 -9.08
CA ASP A 18 -10.03 -5.51 -9.77
C ASP A 18 -9.07 -6.11 -10.80
N ASP A 19 -9.11 -7.44 -10.92
CA ASP A 19 -8.21 -8.17 -11.81
C ASP A 19 -8.41 -7.73 -13.27
N GLY A 20 -7.32 -7.42 -13.96
CA GLY A 20 -7.37 -6.90 -15.33
C GLY A 20 -7.67 -5.40 -15.42
N ALA A 21 -8.03 -4.72 -14.33
CA ALA A 21 -8.26 -3.28 -14.34
C ALA A 21 -6.97 -2.50 -14.64
N LYS A 22 -7.12 -1.26 -15.13
CA LYS A 22 -6.00 -0.33 -15.33
C LYS A 22 -5.22 -0.14 -14.04
N ARG A 23 -3.89 -0.23 -14.10
CA ARG A 23 -2.99 -0.10 -12.92
C ARG A 23 -3.25 -1.14 -11.83
N SER A 24 -3.89 -2.27 -12.14
CA SER A 24 -3.90 -3.43 -11.23
C SER A 24 -2.54 -4.13 -11.24
N LEU A 25 -2.24 -4.87 -10.16
CA LEU A 25 -1.04 -5.71 -10.07
C LEU A 25 -1.36 -7.13 -10.53
N SER A 26 -0.83 -7.52 -11.69
CA SER A 26 -0.96 -8.88 -12.22
C SER A 26 -0.28 -9.94 -11.33
N ASN A 27 0.67 -9.54 -10.49
CA ASN A 27 1.37 -10.39 -9.53
C ASN A 27 0.97 -10.10 -8.06
N HIS A 28 -0.25 -9.61 -7.82
CA HIS A 28 -0.73 -9.29 -6.48
C HIS A 28 -0.60 -10.46 -5.49
N GLN A 29 -0.99 -11.68 -5.90
CA GLN A 29 -0.90 -12.86 -5.02
C GLN A 29 0.54 -13.25 -4.69
N THR A 30 1.44 -13.11 -5.66
CA THR A 30 2.88 -13.32 -5.42
C THR A 30 3.42 -12.31 -4.41
N LEU A 31 3.05 -11.04 -4.54
CA LEU A 31 3.44 -10.00 -3.59
C LEU A 31 2.90 -10.29 -2.19
N LEU A 32 1.60 -10.61 -2.07
CA LEU A 32 0.99 -10.94 -0.78
C LEU A 32 1.63 -12.16 -0.12
N ALA A 33 1.90 -13.22 -0.90
CA ALA A 33 2.55 -14.42 -0.39
C ALA A 33 3.96 -14.10 0.14
N LYS A 34 4.75 -13.33 -0.61
CA LYS A 34 6.10 -12.93 -0.18
C LYS A 34 6.06 -12.03 1.06
N LEU A 35 5.14 -11.08 1.14
CA LEU A 35 4.96 -10.25 2.34
C LEU A 35 4.59 -11.10 3.57
N LYS A 36 3.70 -12.09 3.41
CA LYS A 36 3.33 -13.01 4.51
C LYS A 36 4.48 -13.91 4.95
N THR A 37 5.30 -14.38 4.01
CA THR A 37 6.51 -15.14 4.32
C THR A 37 7.53 -14.27 5.05
N GLU A 38 7.70 -13.03 4.61
CA GLU A 38 8.66 -12.09 5.17
C GLU A 38 8.25 -11.58 6.56
N PHE A 39 6.95 -11.35 6.77
CA PHE A 39 6.42 -10.79 8.00
C PHE A 39 5.38 -11.72 8.66
N PRO A 40 5.77 -12.93 9.10
CA PRO A 40 4.83 -13.98 9.50
C PRO A 40 3.96 -13.62 10.71
N LEU A 41 4.44 -12.71 11.57
CA LEU A 41 3.72 -12.26 12.76
C LEU A 41 2.85 -11.01 12.51
N ALA A 42 2.93 -10.41 11.32
CA ALA A 42 2.11 -9.26 10.97
C ALA A 42 0.71 -9.70 10.52
N SER A 43 -0.30 -8.89 10.82
CA SER A 43 -1.65 -9.13 10.31
C SER A 43 -1.85 -8.52 8.94
N PHE A 44 -2.34 -9.32 8.00
CA PHE A 44 -2.59 -8.89 6.63
C PHE A 44 -4.07 -8.70 6.36
N LYS A 45 -4.42 -7.55 5.78
CA LYS A 45 -5.75 -7.28 5.24
C LYS A 45 -5.63 -6.86 3.79
N VAL A 46 -6.57 -7.28 2.96
CA VAL A 46 -6.64 -6.85 1.55
C VAL A 46 -7.81 -5.90 1.42
N PHE A 47 -7.56 -4.71 0.87
CA PHE A 47 -8.60 -3.75 0.48
C PHE A 47 -8.87 -3.91 -1.01
N ASN A 48 -10.11 -4.16 -1.40
CA ASN A 48 -10.46 -4.38 -2.81
C ASN A 48 -11.31 -3.24 -3.42
N GLY A 49 -11.76 -2.28 -2.61
CA GLY A 49 -12.51 -1.11 -3.07
C GLY A 49 -14.02 -1.33 -3.13
N HIS A 50 -14.51 -2.49 -2.69
CA HIS A 50 -15.95 -2.82 -2.64
C HIS A 50 -16.53 -2.67 -1.23
N GLU A 51 -15.71 -2.28 -0.25
CA GLU A 51 -16.11 -2.04 1.13
C GLU A 51 -16.94 -0.75 1.26
N SER A 52 -17.86 -0.71 2.24
CA SER A 52 -18.58 0.53 2.57
C SER A 52 -17.61 1.62 3.06
N MET A 53 -18.04 2.88 3.08
CA MET A 53 -17.21 3.98 3.59
C MET A 53 -16.76 3.75 5.04
N LEU A 54 -17.67 3.26 5.90
CA LEU A 54 -17.35 2.98 7.29
C LEU A 54 -16.32 1.86 7.43
N GLU A 55 -16.46 0.79 6.65
CA GLU A 55 -15.50 -0.32 6.67
C GLU A 55 -14.15 0.09 6.06
N THR A 56 -14.15 0.90 5.01
CA THR A 56 -12.96 1.54 4.45
C THR A 56 -12.23 2.36 5.52
N ALA A 57 -12.95 3.23 6.24
CA ALA A 57 -12.35 4.06 7.28
C ALA A 57 -11.77 3.21 8.43
N LYS A 58 -12.52 2.22 8.93
CA LYS A 58 -12.04 1.30 9.98
C LYS A 58 -10.79 0.52 9.54
N LEU A 59 -10.79 0.03 8.31
CA LEU A 59 -9.68 -0.73 7.75
C LEU A 59 -8.41 0.13 7.71
N HIS A 60 -8.49 1.33 7.15
CA HIS A 60 -7.37 2.25 7.02
C HIS A 60 -6.92 2.82 8.38
N TYR A 61 -7.85 3.10 9.29
CA TYR A 61 -7.53 3.51 10.66
C TYR A 61 -6.72 2.44 11.40
N SER A 62 -7.01 1.16 11.14
CA SER A 62 -6.30 0.04 11.74
C SER A 62 -4.91 -0.22 11.16
N ALA A 63 -4.55 0.38 10.02
CA ALA A 63 -3.30 0.10 9.32
C ALA A 63 -2.08 0.73 10.04
N ASP A 64 -0.98 -0.01 10.06
CA ASP A 64 0.37 0.49 10.37
C ASP A 64 1.18 0.72 9.09
N LEU A 65 0.91 -0.09 8.07
CA LEU A 65 1.51 0.05 6.74
C LEU A 65 0.44 -0.18 5.67
N ILE A 66 0.33 0.77 4.73
CA ILE A 66 -0.44 0.60 3.50
C ILE A 66 0.54 0.32 2.37
N ILE A 67 0.27 -0.73 1.59
CA ILE A 67 0.98 -1.04 0.34
C ILE A 67 -0.06 -1.02 -0.78
N ALA A 68 0.12 -0.20 -1.80
CA ALA A 68 -0.95 0.01 -2.77
C ALA A 68 -0.42 0.32 -4.18
N PRO A 69 -1.01 -0.26 -5.24
CA PRO A 69 -0.78 0.26 -6.58
C PRO A 69 -1.40 1.65 -6.73
N HIS A 70 -0.79 2.48 -7.57
CA HIS A 70 -1.23 3.85 -7.75
C HIS A 70 -2.72 3.96 -8.12
N GLY A 71 -3.46 4.73 -7.31
CA GLY A 71 -4.89 4.94 -7.45
C GLY A 71 -5.79 3.85 -6.86
N ALA A 72 -5.27 2.84 -6.17
CA ALA A 72 -6.06 1.73 -5.60
C ALA A 72 -6.70 2.03 -4.23
N GLY A 73 -7.11 3.27 -3.98
CA GLY A 73 -7.60 3.71 -2.68
C GLY A 73 -6.56 4.41 -1.81
N VAL A 74 -5.43 4.85 -2.37
CA VAL A 74 -4.37 5.57 -1.64
C VAL A 74 -4.90 6.88 -1.03
N SER A 75 -5.95 7.48 -1.59
CA SER A 75 -6.64 8.63 -0.99
C SER A 75 -7.22 8.33 0.39
N ASN A 76 -7.54 7.07 0.69
CA ASN A 76 -8.10 6.66 1.98
C ASN A 76 -7.05 6.71 3.11
N THR A 77 -5.79 7.06 2.81
CA THR A 77 -4.77 7.38 3.82
C THR A 77 -5.23 8.49 4.77
N ILE A 78 -6.19 9.34 4.38
CA ILE A 78 -6.84 10.32 5.27
C ILE A 78 -7.43 9.71 6.54
N PHE A 79 -7.82 8.43 6.51
CA PHE A 79 -8.41 7.73 7.65
C PHE A 79 -7.37 7.05 8.55
N THR A 80 -6.09 7.09 8.19
CA THR A 80 -5.05 6.36 8.92
C THR A 80 -4.71 7.01 10.26
N SER A 81 -4.28 6.18 11.22
CA SER A 81 -3.68 6.67 12.47
C SER A 81 -2.36 7.42 12.21
N LEU A 82 -1.90 8.21 13.20
CA LEU A 82 -0.67 9.02 13.08
C LEU A 82 0.59 8.22 12.69
N ASN A 83 0.64 6.96 13.07
CA ASN A 83 1.83 6.11 12.91
C ASN A 83 1.83 5.29 11.62
N ALA A 84 0.84 5.47 10.74
CA ALA A 84 0.76 4.69 9.51
C ALA A 84 1.78 5.17 8.47
N SER A 85 2.42 4.22 7.79
CA SER A 85 3.29 4.48 6.64
C SER A 85 2.64 4.01 5.34
N VAL A 86 3.09 4.55 4.21
CA VAL A 86 2.55 4.23 2.87
C VAL A 86 3.67 3.87 1.91
N ILE A 87 3.59 2.68 1.32
CA ILE A 87 4.36 2.30 0.13
C ILE A 87 3.40 2.33 -1.06
N GLU A 88 3.65 3.22 -2.01
CA GLU A 88 2.89 3.29 -3.24
C GLU A 88 3.66 2.69 -4.41
N ILE A 89 3.02 1.82 -5.18
CA ILE A 89 3.60 1.13 -6.33
C ILE A 89 3.08 1.80 -7.61
N HIS A 90 3.98 2.43 -8.35
CA HIS A 90 3.70 3.09 -9.62
C HIS A 90 4.02 2.18 -10.81
N PRO A 91 3.23 2.22 -11.89
CA PRO A 91 3.71 1.72 -13.19
C PRO A 91 4.88 2.58 -13.71
N ALA A 92 5.64 2.05 -14.66
CA ALA A 92 6.77 2.77 -15.29
C ALA A 92 6.35 4.12 -15.90
N HIS A 93 5.18 4.16 -16.54
CA HIS A 93 4.62 5.37 -17.12
C HIS A 93 3.33 5.76 -16.41
N SER A 94 3.19 7.05 -16.09
CA SER A 94 2.03 7.58 -15.37
C SER A 94 1.01 8.23 -16.31
N ASN A 95 -0.09 8.75 -15.76
CA ASN A 95 -1.03 9.56 -16.52
C ASN A 95 -0.45 10.94 -16.88
N MET A 96 0.78 11.25 -16.49
CA MET A 96 1.52 12.45 -16.87
C MET A 96 2.64 12.14 -17.88
N GLY A 97 2.57 11.01 -18.58
CA GLY A 97 3.61 10.56 -19.51
C GLY A 97 4.72 9.79 -18.77
N GLU A 98 5.97 10.22 -18.93
CA GLU A 98 7.15 9.55 -18.34
C GLU A 98 7.34 9.84 -16.84
N HIS A 99 6.60 10.80 -16.28
CA HIS A 99 6.76 11.20 -14.89
C HIS A 99 5.66 10.59 -14.00
N PRO A 100 5.97 10.00 -12.83
CA PRO A 100 4.97 9.54 -11.88
C PRO A 100 4.04 10.65 -11.40
N ASN A 101 2.80 10.29 -11.07
CA ASN A 101 1.86 11.23 -10.47
C ASN A 101 2.08 11.28 -8.95
N TRP A 102 2.59 12.41 -8.46
CA TRP A 102 2.98 12.59 -7.05
C TRP A 102 1.84 13.10 -6.14
N CYS A 103 0.58 12.97 -6.54
CA CYS A 103 -0.54 13.48 -5.75
C CYS A 103 -0.60 12.86 -4.34
N TYR A 104 -0.34 11.55 -4.22
CA TYR A 104 -0.39 10.87 -2.92
C TYR A 104 0.85 11.13 -2.06
N ARG A 105 2.00 11.46 -2.67
CA ARG A 105 3.15 12.00 -1.93
C ARG A 105 2.77 13.30 -1.22
N SER A 106 2.08 14.19 -1.95
CA SER A 106 1.63 15.47 -1.41
C SER A 106 0.60 15.28 -0.29
N LEU A 107 -0.35 14.35 -0.47
CA LEU A 107 -1.31 13.96 0.56
C LEU A 107 -0.61 13.46 1.83
N CYS A 108 0.30 12.48 1.70
CA CYS A 108 0.99 11.90 2.84
C CYS A 108 1.88 12.94 3.55
N SER A 109 2.54 13.82 2.79
CA SER A 109 3.30 14.93 3.37
C SER A 109 2.43 15.90 4.16
N ARG A 110 1.20 16.20 3.71
CA ARG A 110 0.25 17.06 4.45
C ARG A 110 -0.29 16.40 5.72
N LEU A 111 -0.28 15.07 5.76
CA LEU A 111 -0.76 14.29 6.91
C LEU A 111 0.38 13.90 7.87
N ASP A 112 1.62 14.28 7.59
CA ASP A 112 2.82 13.80 8.29
C ASP A 112 2.91 12.27 8.33
N ARG A 113 2.67 11.62 7.18
CA ARG A 113 2.79 10.16 7.00
C ARG A 113 4.06 9.84 6.22
N PRO A 114 4.92 8.93 6.71
CA PRO A 114 6.01 8.38 5.92
C PRO A 114 5.47 7.78 4.62
N TYR A 115 6.09 8.16 3.51
CA TYR A 115 5.65 7.76 2.18
C TYR A 115 6.84 7.38 1.32
N LYS A 116 6.78 6.20 0.70
CA LYS A 116 7.75 5.76 -0.29
C LYS A 116 7.05 5.36 -1.60
N PRO A 117 7.40 5.98 -2.73
CA PRO A 117 7.04 5.45 -4.03
C PRO A 117 8.05 4.38 -4.49
N ILE A 118 7.53 3.33 -5.11
CA ILE A 118 8.29 2.30 -5.83
C ILE A 118 7.79 2.30 -7.27
N ILE A 119 8.68 2.58 -8.22
CA ILE A 119 8.35 2.59 -9.64
C ILE A 119 8.69 1.20 -10.19
N ALA A 120 7.72 0.54 -10.79
CA ALA A 120 7.93 -0.72 -11.48
C ALA A 120 8.61 -0.49 -12.83
N ASP A 121 9.42 -1.44 -13.28
CA ASP A 121 10.10 -1.39 -14.59
C ASP A 121 9.15 -1.64 -15.78
N ASN A 122 7.84 -1.71 -15.53
CA ASN A 122 6.82 -2.05 -16.51
C ASN A 122 5.49 -1.34 -16.24
N GLY A 123 4.61 -1.40 -17.25
CA GLY A 123 3.25 -0.89 -17.17
C GLY A 123 3.10 0.57 -17.61
N SER A 124 1.90 0.92 -18.04
CA SER A 124 1.50 2.30 -18.33
C SER A 124 0.20 2.63 -17.62
N ALA A 125 0.04 3.88 -17.17
CA ALA A 125 -1.13 4.30 -16.41
C ALA A 125 -2.45 4.24 -17.20
N TYR A 126 -2.38 4.16 -18.52
CA TYR A 126 -3.52 4.42 -19.39
C TYR A 126 -4.37 3.20 -19.75
N SER A 127 -3.86 1.97 -19.66
CA SER A 127 -4.68 0.85 -20.15
C SER A 127 -4.41 -0.55 -19.61
N LYS A 128 -3.30 -0.85 -18.92
CA LYS A 128 -2.96 -2.25 -18.60
C LYS A 128 -2.61 -2.51 -17.13
N PRO A 129 -2.80 -3.75 -16.64
CA PRO A 129 -2.15 -4.25 -15.45
C PRO A 129 -0.63 -4.19 -15.58
N PHE A 130 0.06 -4.18 -14.45
CA PHE A 130 1.52 -4.19 -14.38
C PHE A 130 2.00 -5.13 -13.27
N LYS A 131 3.30 -5.31 -13.11
CA LYS A 131 3.91 -6.15 -12.08
C LYS A 131 4.66 -5.28 -11.09
N ALA A 132 4.42 -5.49 -9.80
CA ALA A 132 5.23 -4.91 -8.75
C ALA A 132 6.63 -5.54 -8.76
N ASN A 133 7.65 -4.74 -8.50
CA ASN A 133 8.97 -5.24 -8.12
C ASN A 133 8.89 -5.74 -6.67
N VAL A 134 8.64 -7.05 -6.50
CA VAL A 134 8.36 -7.63 -5.18
C VAL A 134 9.54 -7.45 -4.23
N SER A 135 10.78 -7.65 -4.71
CA SER A 135 11.97 -7.50 -3.87
C SER A 135 12.12 -6.07 -3.35
N ALA A 136 11.92 -5.06 -4.20
CA ALA A 136 11.96 -3.66 -3.77
C ALA A 136 10.86 -3.32 -2.75
N VAL A 137 9.65 -3.87 -2.92
CA VAL A 137 8.56 -3.68 -1.96
C VAL A 137 8.90 -4.31 -0.60
N ILE A 138 9.47 -5.51 -0.60
CA ILE A 138 9.91 -6.19 0.62
C ILE A 138 11.02 -5.41 1.33
N GLU A 139 12.06 -5.00 0.59
CA GLU A 139 13.18 -4.25 1.13
C GLU A 139 12.72 -2.94 1.79
N GLU A 140 11.79 -2.23 1.16
CA GLU A 140 11.24 -1.02 1.76
C GLU A 140 10.32 -1.32 2.95
N ALA A 141 9.48 -2.35 2.86
CA ALA A 141 8.60 -2.74 3.96
C ALA A 141 9.40 -3.08 5.23
N ARG A 142 10.58 -3.69 5.11
CA ARG A 142 11.48 -3.95 6.26
C ARG A 142 11.88 -2.69 7.03
N LYS A 143 11.90 -1.52 6.37
CA LYS A 143 12.24 -0.23 7.00
C LYS A 143 11.09 0.32 7.85
N PHE A 144 9.86 -0.08 7.57
CA PHE A 144 8.66 0.37 8.29
C PHE A 144 8.13 -0.67 9.28
N VAL A 145 8.32 -1.96 8.99
CA VAL A 145 7.89 -3.06 9.85
C VAL A 145 8.95 -3.28 10.94
N PRO A 146 8.61 -3.32 12.24
CA PRO A 146 9.59 -3.60 13.30
C PRO A 146 10.24 -4.98 13.14
N GLU A 147 11.54 -5.08 13.45
CA GLU A 147 12.36 -6.31 13.26
C GLU A 147 11.74 -7.56 13.91
N ARG A 148 11.04 -7.43 15.04
CA ARG A 148 10.36 -8.55 15.70
C ARG A 148 9.31 -9.26 14.85
N TYR A 149 8.85 -8.65 13.75
CA TYR A 149 7.90 -9.24 12.82
C TYR A 149 8.58 -9.90 11.61
N HIS A 150 9.88 -9.71 11.41
CA HIS A 150 10.62 -10.24 10.27
C HIS A 150 10.88 -11.75 10.45
N ALA A 151 10.95 -12.48 9.35
CA ALA A 151 11.30 -13.91 9.31
C ALA A 151 12.81 -14.16 9.41
#